data_AF-A0A257APU4-F1
#
_entry.id   AF-A0A257APU4-F1
#
_cell.length_a   1.000
_cell.length_b   1.000
_cell.length_c   1.000
_cell.angle_alpha   90.00
_cell.angle_beta   90.00
_cell.angle_gamma   90.00
#
_symmetry.space_group_name_H-M   'P 1'
#
loop_
_entity.id
_entity.type
_entity.pdbx_description
1 polymer ?
#
loop_
_entity_poly.entity_id
_entity_poly.type
_entity_poly.pdbx_seq_one_letter_code
_entity_poly.pdbx_strand_id
1 'polypeptide(L)'
;MGSYLQALRVKVFSNVNPFLTKGFMEPSSRRTSFPHLELDFTKGSLRLYLIKFHLMRICRDGSLGASMLFLAVFVAANMSLSRIAWSSLRPELASTILTVLYIPLIPALLTINWSVAERMNLWSPASSSNGLRNYLDGMLLSYIIVSTLFAMAFYGLMNVMIGENPFMILDLFLALTTSITSSTISMLMALRSGKPAAALSHLALLYTVIPMAGSIILDLPILIIRSLGTLAAAPPLWLLAPLAAYPLSLLLILRRRILSASENFAYALGNSI
;
A
#
# COMPACT_ATOMS: atom_id res chain seq x y z
N MET A 1 31.08 3.15 3.89
CA MET A 1 29.65 3.46 4.07
C MET A 1 29.24 4.80 3.42
N GLY A 2 29.95 5.92 3.70
CA GLY A 2 29.58 7.26 3.18
C GLY A 2 29.74 7.44 1.66
N SER A 3 30.76 6.84 1.06
CA SER A 3 30.99 6.85 -0.40
C SER A 3 29.94 6.04 -1.18
N TYR A 4 29.37 4.99 -0.55
CA TYR A 4 28.33 4.14 -1.12
C TYR A 4 26.97 4.86 -1.23
N LEU A 5 26.61 5.66 -0.22
CA LEU A 5 25.41 6.50 -0.25
C LEU A 5 25.55 7.67 -1.24
N GLN A 6 26.78 8.17 -1.47
CA GLN A 6 27.05 9.15 -2.52
C GLN A 6 26.95 8.55 -3.93
N ALA A 7 27.37 7.29 -4.13
CA ALA A 7 27.21 6.61 -5.40
C ALA A 7 25.73 6.35 -5.77
N LEU A 8 24.90 5.98 -4.80
CA LEU A 8 23.43 5.87 -4.99
C LEU A 8 22.75 7.20 -5.30
N ARG A 9 23.37 8.34 -4.95
CA ARG A 9 22.86 9.68 -5.24
C ARG A 9 23.11 10.08 -6.70
N VAL A 10 23.99 9.37 -7.43
CA VAL A 10 24.41 9.75 -8.78
C VAL A 10 23.86 8.73 -9.80
N LYS A 11 22.82 9.15 -10.52
CA LYS A 11 22.21 8.52 -11.73
C LYS A 11 21.33 7.27 -11.51
N VAL A 12 20.12 7.47 -10.98
CA VAL A 12 19.01 6.49 -11.13
C VAL A 12 17.94 6.96 -12.12
N PHE A 13 17.98 8.21 -12.61
CA PHE A 13 16.87 8.83 -13.34
C PHE A 13 17.14 9.19 -14.82
N SER A 14 18.08 8.55 -15.52
CA SER A 14 18.31 8.93 -16.93
C SER A 14 17.35 8.28 -17.93
N ASN A 15 16.77 7.11 -17.64
CA ASN A 15 16.12 6.29 -18.66
C ASN A 15 14.66 5.87 -18.36
N VAL A 16 13.95 6.49 -17.41
CA VAL A 16 12.54 6.15 -17.12
C VAL A 16 11.63 7.37 -17.29
N ASN A 17 10.60 7.19 -18.13
CA ASN A 17 9.63 8.16 -18.61
C ASN A 17 9.41 9.41 -17.71
N PRO A 18 9.73 10.63 -18.18
CA PRO A 18 9.92 11.81 -17.33
C PRO A 18 8.65 12.43 -16.74
N PHE A 19 7.45 12.13 -17.26
CA PHE A 19 6.25 12.89 -16.88
C PHE A 19 5.66 12.51 -15.51
N LEU A 20 5.66 11.22 -15.15
CA LEU A 20 5.13 10.76 -13.86
C LEU A 20 6.20 10.72 -12.76
N THR A 21 7.47 10.46 -13.13
CA THR A 21 8.59 10.31 -12.18
C THR A 21 9.25 11.63 -11.78
N LYS A 22 9.26 12.66 -12.65
CA LYS A 22 9.80 13.97 -12.25
C LYS A 22 8.73 14.92 -11.71
N GLY A 23 7.56 15.00 -12.34
CA GLY A 23 6.52 15.96 -11.94
C GLY A 23 5.80 15.62 -10.63
N PHE A 24 5.53 14.33 -10.39
CA PHE A 24 4.75 13.87 -9.23
C PHE A 24 5.55 13.08 -8.19
N MET A 25 6.74 12.60 -8.54
CA MET A 25 7.59 11.79 -7.66
C MET A 25 8.88 12.49 -7.22
N GLU A 26 9.18 13.71 -7.67
CA GLU A 26 10.23 14.52 -7.04
C GLU A 26 9.67 15.22 -5.79
N PRO A 27 10.30 15.07 -4.61
CA PRO A 27 9.92 15.83 -3.44
C PRO A 27 10.13 17.32 -3.69
N SER A 28 9.13 18.16 -3.38
CA SER A 28 9.25 19.61 -3.57
C SER A 28 10.47 20.15 -2.83
N SER A 29 11.39 20.80 -3.55
CA SER A 29 12.67 21.31 -3.02
C SER A 29 12.52 22.37 -1.92
N ARG A 30 11.30 22.90 -1.71
CA ARG A 30 11.00 23.99 -0.77
C ARG A 30 10.41 23.53 0.57
N ARG A 31 10.05 22.25 0.74
CA ARG A 31 9.30 21.80 1.94
C ARG A 31 9.62 20.37 2.35
N THR A 32 10.88 20.06 2.64
CA THR A 32 11.30 18.78 3.22
C THR A 32 11.60 18.88 4.71
N SER A 33 10.78 19.62 5.49
CA SER A 33 10.72 19.40 6.93
C SER A 33 9.82 18.17 7.20
N PHE A 34 10.26 16.99 6.75
CA PHE A 34 9.67 15.75 7.26
C PHE A 34 9.99 15.67 8.76
N PRO A 35 9.08 15.16 9.61
CA PRO A 35 9.46 14.83 10.98
C PRO A 35 10.70 13.93 10.91
N HIS A 36 11.73 14.24 11.70
CA HIS A 36 13.03 13.56 11.69
C HIS A 36 12.89 12.05 11.95
N LEU A 37 12.63 11.28 10.89
CA LEU A 37 12.80 9.83 10.87
C LEU A 37 14.28 9.57 10.62
N GLU A 38 15.07 9.69 11.68
CA GLU A 38 16.49 9.37 11.63
C GLU A 38 16.68 7.85 11.69
N LEU A 39 17.49 7.34 10.76
CA LEU A 39 17.91 5.94 10.78
C LEU A 39 19.10 5.81 11.72
N ASP A 40 18.83 5.52 12.99
CA ASP A 40 19.85 5.14 13.96
C ASP A 40 20.20 3.65 13.79
N PHE A 41 21.38 3.38 13.25
CA PHE A 41 21.89 2.02 13.02
C PHE A 41 22.25 1.28 14.32
N THR A 42 22.30 1.98 15.45
CA THR A 42 22.69 1.42 16.75
C THR A 42 21.51 0.95 17.59
N LYS A 43 20.26 1.27 17.18
CA LYS A 43 19.07 1.04 18.00
C LYS A 43 17.98 0.23 17.30
N GLY A 44 17.52 -0.82 17.97
CA GLY A 44 16.32 -1.57 17.63
C GLY A 44 16.57 -2.88 16.86
N SER A 45 15.50 -3.62 16.61
CA SER A 45 15.57 -4.87 15.86
C SER A 45 15.72 -4.62 14.35
N LEU A 46 16.37 -5.55 13.63
CA LEU A 46 16.52 -5.51 12.17
C LEU A 46 15.18 -5.28 11.46
N ARG A 47 14.11 -5.91 11.97
CA ARG A 47 12.75 -5.75 11.43
C ARG A 47 12.26 -4.31 11.52
N LEU A 48 12.42 -3.67 12.68
CA LEU A 48 12.03 -2.26 12.86
C LEU A 48 12.87 -1.34 11.97
N TYR A 49 14.17 -1.62 11.85
CA TYR A 49 15.07 -0.89 10.96
C TYR A 49 14.60 -0.96 9.50
N LEU A 50 14.28 -2.16 8.99
CA LEU A 50 13.83 -2.34 7.60
C LEU A 50 12.47 -1.67 7.33
N ILE A 51 11.55 -1.67 8.31
CA ILE A 51 10.29 -0.92 8.22
C ILE A 51 10.58 0.58 8.08
N LYS A 52 11.43 1.15 8.96
CA LYS A 52 11.81 2.56 8.91
C LYS A 52 12.50 2.93 7.59
N PHE A 53 13.41 2.07 7.13
CA PHE A 53 14.09 2.22 5.85
C PHE A 53 13.09 2.35 4.69
N HIS A 54 12.12 1.44 4.62
CA HIS A 54 11.09 1.46 3.58
C HIS A 54 10.12 2.64 3.69
N LEU A 55 9.78 3.07 4.90
CA LEU A 55 8.95 4.27 5.10
C LEU A 55 9.69 5.53 4.62
N MET A 56 10.96 5.68 4.99
CA MET A 56 11.79 6.80 4.52
C MET A 56 11.93 6.81 3.01
N ARG A 57 12.09 5.64 2.41
CA ARG A 57 12.10 5.47 0.96
C ARG A 57 10.80 5.95 0.32
N ILE A 58 9.64 5.52 0.82
CA ILE A 58 8.32 5.93 0.31
C ILE A 58 8.15 7.46 0.38
N CYS A 59 8.65 8.09 1.44
CA CYS A 59 8.65 9.56 1.58
C CYS A 59 9.59 10.24 0.58
N ARG A 60 10.80 9.71 0.41
CA ARG A 60 11.86 10.31 -0.42
C ARG A 60 11.58 10.16 -1.92
N ASP A 61 11.12 9.00 -2.35
CA ASP A 61 10.94 8.67 -3.78
C ASP A 61 9.61 9.22 -4.33
N GLY A 62 9.01 10.20 -3.64
CA GLY A 62 7.77 10.89 -3.98
C GLY A 62 6.51 10.01 -4.06
N SER A 63 6.61 8.73 -3.72
CA SER A 63 5.45 7.83 -3.61
C SER A 63 4.41 8.35 -2.61
N LEU A 64 4.87 8.96 -1.50
CA LEU A 64 3.97 9.61 -0.55
C LEU A 64 3.29 10.84 -1.16
N GLY A 65 4.02 11.66 -1.93
CA GLY A 65 3.47 12.81 -2.66
C GLY A 65 2.41 12.39 -3.68
N ALA A 66 2.70 11.36 -4.48
CA ALA A 66 1.73 10.77 -5.41
C ALA A 66 0.50 10.22 -4.68
N SER A 67 0.69 9.53 -3.56
CA SER A 67 -0.43 9.04 -2.73
C SER A 67 -1.30 10.19 -2.23
N MET A 68 -0.70 11.28 -1.75
CA MET A 68 -1.43 12.48 -1.31
C MET A 68 -2.17 13.18 -2.46
N LEU A 69 -1.58 13.20 -3.66
CA LEU A 69 -2.27 13.71 -4.85
C LEU A 69 -3.48 12.83 -5.20
N PHE A 70 -3.32 11.51 -5.22
CA PHE A 70 -4.44 10.58 -5.43
C PHE A 70 -5.53 10.80 -4.39
N LEU A 71 -5.16 10.99 -3.12
CA LEU A 71 -6.11 11.35 -2.07
C LEU A 71 -6.89 12.61 -2.44
N ALA A 72 -6.18 13.69 -2.81
CA ALA A 72 -6.79 14.96 -3.15
C ALA A 72 -7.71 14.86 -4.38
N VAL A 73 -7.26 14.17 -5.43
CA VAL A 73 -8.05 13.96 -6.66
C VAL A 73 -9.29 13.13 -6.37
N PHE A 74 -9.17 12.03 -5.62
CA PHE A 74 -10.32 11.20 -5.28
C PHE A 74 -11.31 11.93 -4.39
N VAL A 75 -10.84 12.65 -3.37
CA VAL A 75 -11.71 13.49 -2.55
C VAL A 75 -12.43 14.53 -3.41
N ALA A 76 -11.72 15.26 -4.28
CA ALA A 76 -12.31 16.27 -5.16
C ALA A 76 -13.31 15.68 -6.18
N ALA A 77 -12.99 14.53 -6.79
CA ALA A 77 -13.88 13.84 -7.72
C ALA A 77 -15.16 13.35 -7.05
N ASN A 78 -15.08 12.90 -5.80
CA ASN A 78 -16.26 12.47 -5.05
C ASN A 78 -17.10 13.65 -4.53
N MET A 79 -16.49 14.84 -4.37
CA MET A 79 -17.24 16.08 -4.14
C MET A 79 -18.02 16.54 -5.37
N SER A 80 -17.46 16.36 -6.57
CA SER A 80 -18.10 16.81 -7.81
C SER A 80 -19.18 15.84 -8.30
N LEU A 81 -19.08 14.55 -7.96
CA LEU A 81 -20.18 13.59 -8.11
C LEU A 81 -21.29 14.02 -7.16
N SER A 82 -22.32 14.68 -7.70
CA SER A 82 -23.33 15.44 -6.94
C SER A 82 -23.89 14.71 -5.70
N ARG A 83 -24.22 15.47 -4.64
CA ARG A 83 -25.07 15.00 -3.52
C ARG A 83 -26.36 14.30 -3.98
N ILE A 84 -26.82 14.57 -5.20
CA ILE A 84 -28.02 13.98 -5.83
C ILE A 84 -27.79 12.52 -6.26
N ALA A 85 -26.59 12.19 -6.76
CA ALA A 85 -26.23 10.79 -7.02
C ALA A 85 -26.08 10.02 -5.68
N TRP A 86 -25.51 10.68 -4.67
CA TRP A 86 -25.34 10.11 -3.33
C TRP A 86 -26.64 9.98 -2.54
N SER A 87 -27.65 10.83 -2.76
CA SER A 87 -28.96 10.68 -2.11
C SER A 87 -29.76 9.50 -2.64
N SER A 88 -29.39 8.99 -3.82
CA SER A 88 -30.06 7.85 -4.48
C SER A 88 -29.46 6.50 -4.06
N LEU A 89 -28.17 6.48 -3.70
CA LEU A 89 -27.50 5.36 -3.04
C LEU A 89 -27.59 5.52 -1.52
N ARG A 90 -27.52 4.44 -0.74
CA ARG A 90 -27.25 4.61 0.70
C ARG A 90 -25.85 5.25 0.83
N PRO A 91 -25.69 6.49 1.35
CA PRO A 91 -24.41 7.23 1.39
C PRO A 91 -23.28 6.44 2.06
N GLU A 92 -23.68 5.57 2.97
CA GLU A 92 -22.91 4.61 3.75
C GLU A 92 -22.26 3.51 2.90
N LEU A 93 -23.02 2.95 1.94
CA LEU A 93 -22.53 1.93 1.02
C LEU A 93 -21.64 2.56 -0.04
N ALA A 94 -22.01 3.75 -0.47
CA ALA A 94 -21.25 4.58 -1.39
C ALA A 94 -19.81 4.85 -0.91
N SER A 95 -19.66 5.36 0.31
CA SER A 95 -18.33 5.59 0.91
C SER A 95 -17.54 4.28 1.05
N THR A 96 -18.20 3.20 1.46
CA THR A 96 -17.60 1.87 1.57
C THR A 96 -17.07 1.36 0.23
N ILE A 97 -17.86 1.46 -0.85
CA ILE A 97 -17.48 1.00 -2.20
C ILE A 97 -16.27 1.78 -2.71
N LEU A 98 -16.29 3.12 -2.59
CA LEU A 98 -15.17 3.96 -3.01
C LEU A 98 -13.88 3.57 -2.29
N THR A 99 -13.98 3.29 -0.99
CA THR A 99 -12.80 2.94 -0.20
C THR A 99 -12.18 1.63 -0.67
N VAL A 100 -12.98 0.59 -0.93
CA VAL A 100 -12.45 -0.69 -1.42
C VAL A 100 -11.89 -0.57 -2.85
N LEU A 101 -12.36 0.40 -3.65
CA LEU A 101 -11.79 0.68 -4.97
C LEU A 101 -10.48 1.48 -4.91
N TYR A 102 -10.35 2.44 -4.00
CA TYR A 102 -9.22 3.36 -3.99
C TYR A 102 -8.04 2.91 -3.12
N ILE A 103 -8.27 2.25 -1.98
CA ILE A 103 -7.17 1.78 -1.12
C ILE A 103 -6.18 0.90 -1.90
N PRO A 104 -6.63 -0.08 -2.72
CA PRO A 104 -5.70 -0.98 -3.42
C PRO A 104 -4.78 -0.28 -4.43
N LEU A 105 -5.16 0.93 -4.88
CA LEU A 105 -4.33 1.72 -5.79
C LEU A 105 -3.03 2.18 -5.12
N ILE A 106 -3.04 2.39 -3.79
CA ILE A 106 -1.86 2.83 -3.06
C ILE A 106 -0.78 1.75 -3.07
N PRO A 107 -1.00 0.51 -2.58
CA PRO A 107 0.04 -0.50 -2.65
C PRO A 107 0.44 -0.88 -4.07
N ALA A 108 -0.47 -0.80 -5.05
CA ALA A 108 -0.13 -0.97 -6.46
C ALA A 108 0.89 0.09 -6.93
N LEU A 109 0.66 1.36 -6.61
CA LEU A 109 1.60 2.45 -6.91
C LEU A 109 2.95 2.25 -6.23
N LEU A 110 2.95 1.93 -4.93
CA LEU A 110 4.17 1.68 -4.17
C LEU A 110 4.99 0.53 -4.80
N THR A 111 4.29 -0.52 -5.23
CA THR A 111 4.87 -1.71 -5.85
C THR A 111 5.45 -1.41 -7.22
N ILE A 112 4.75 -0.62 -8.04
CA ILE A 112 5.25 -0.19 -9.36
C ILE A 112 6.52 0.65 -9.17
N ASN A 113 6.53 1.60 -8.23
CA ASN A 113 7.70 2.41 -7.95
C ASN A 113 8.90 1.54 -7.51
N TRP A 114 8.70 0.64 -6.55
CA TRP A 114 9.74 -0.30 -6.13
C TRP A 114 10.26 -1.17 -7.29
N SER A 115 9.34 -1.66 -8.13
CA SER A 115 9.66 -2.52 -9.27
C SER A 115 10.59 -1.82 -10.27
N VAL A 116 10.42 -0.51 -10.45
CA VAL A 116 11.23 0.30 -11.35
C VAL A 116 12.55 0.73 -10.69
N ALA A 117 12.50 1.17 -9.44
CA ALA A 117 13.63 1.83 -8.79
C ALA A 117 14.68 0.86 -8.22
N GLU A 118 14.24 -0.24 -7.60
CA GLU A 118 15.12 -1.05 -6.73
C GLU A 118 15.15 -2.53 -7.07
N ARG A 119 14.14 -3.04 -7.78
CA ARG A 119 14.01 -4.48 -8.03
C ARG A 119 15.23 -5.11 -8.70
N MET A 120 15.88 -4.39 -9.62
CA MET A 120 17.08 -4.88 -10.32
C MET A 120 18.33 -4.91 -9.42
N ASN A 121 18.31 -4.22 -8.28
CA ASN A 121 19.45 -4.07 -7.38
C ASN A 121 19.31 -4.92 -6.11
N LEU A 122 18.49 -5.98 -6.13
CA LEU A 122 18.22 -6.84 -4.98
C LEU A 122 19.29 -7.92 -4.74
N TRP A 123 20.39 -7.91 -5.49
CA TRP A 123 21.51 -8.84 -5.30
C TRP A 123 22.13 -8.75 -3.89
N SER A 124 22.17 -7.56 -3.29
CA SER A 124 22.73 -7.35 -1.94
C SER A 124 21.87 -8.00 -0.83
N PRO A 125 20.55 -7.76 -0.73
CA PRO A 125 19.74 -8.51 0.22
C PRO A 125 19.65 -10.01 -0.13
N ALA A 126 19.75 -10.39 -1.41
CA ALA A 126 19.76 -11.80 -1.83
C ALA A 126 21.04 -12.55 -1.45
N SER A 127 22.18 -11.88 -1.29
CA SER A 127 23.46 -12.53 -0.97
C SER A 127 23.63 -12.90 0.51
N SER A 128 22.69 -12.52 1.38
CA SER A 128 22.73 -12.83 2.81
C SER A 128 21.64 -13.82 3.21
N SER A 129 21.94 -14.69 4.18
CA SER A 129 20.97 -15.67 4.71
C SER A 129 19.73 -14.96 5.26
N ASN A 130 18.56 -15.27 4.70
CA ASN A 130 17.27 -14.62 4.99
C ASN A 130 17.21 -13.10 4.72
N GLY A 131 18.22 -12.50 4.06
CA GLY A 131 18.26 -11.05 3.84
C GLY A 131 17.10 -10.55 2.99
N LEU A 132 16.86 -11.19 1.85
CA LEU A 132 15.74 -10.86 0.95
C LEU A 132 14.39 -11.07 1.63
N ARG A 133 14.27 -12.14 2.41
CA ARG A 133 13.07 -12.44 3.19
C ARG A 133 12.76 -11.33 4.20
N ASN A 134 13.77 -10.88 4.96
CA ASN A 134 13.63 -9.79 5.93
C ASN A 134 13.35 -8.45 5.24
N TYR A 135 14.02 -8.16 4.11
CA TYR A 135 13.82 -6.95 3.33
C TYR A 135 12.37 -6.84 2.82
N LEU A 136 11.86 -7.93 2.24
CA LEU A 136 10.49 -8.02 1.73
C LEU A 136 9.46 -7.96 2.86
N ASP A 137 9.75 -8.59 4.00
CA ASP A 137 8.89 -8.49 5.19
C ASP A 137 8.74 -7.05 5.70
N GLY A 138 9.86 -6.33 5.82
CA GLY A 138 9.86 -4.92 6.17
C GLY A 138 9.07 -4.08 5.16
N MET A 139 9.25 -4.37 3.86
CA MET A 139 8.54 -3.67 2.79
C MET A 139 7.02 -3.87 2.88
N LEU A 140 6.57 -5.11 3.08
CA LEU A 140 5.16 -5.44 3.22
C LEU A 140 4.51 -4.65 4.38
N LEU A 141 5.18 -4.61 5.53
CA LEU A 141 4.68 -3.89 6.70
C LEU A 141 4.61 -2.38 6.45
N SER A 142 5.59 -1.81 5.77
CA SER A 142 5.56 -0.40 5.39
C SER A 142 4.43 -0.08 4.39
N TYR A 143 4.14 -0.99 3.44
CA TYR A 143 3.00 -0.83 2.53
C TYR A 143 1.67 -0.86 3.27
N ILE A 144 1.51 -1.80 4.21
CA ILE A 144 0.31 -1.88 5.06
C ILE A 144 0.15 -0.60 5.86
N ILE A 145 1.21 -0.10 6.52
CA ILE A 145 1.16 1.14 7.31
C ILE A 145 0.69 2.31 6.44
N VAL A 146 1.33 2.54 5.28
CA VAL A 146 1.00 3.68 4.41
C VAL A 146 -0.42 3.55 3.84
N SER A 147 -0.81 2.34 3.42
CA SER A 147 -2.15 2.07 2.89
C SER A 147 -3.23 2.27 3.96
N THR A 148 -2.99 1.82 5.20
CA THR A 148 -3.95 2.00 6.30
C THR A 148 -4.03 3.46 6.71
N LEU A 149 -2.91 4.20 6.78
CA LEU A 149 -2.94 5.64 7.05
C LEU A 149 -3.71 6.40 5.97
N PHE A 150 -3.50 6.05 4.69
CA PHE A 150 -4.27 6.60 3.58
C PHE A 150 -5.76 6.29 3.72
N ALA A 151 -6.12 5.03 4.01
CA ALA A 151 -7.49 4.60 4.21
C ALA A 151 -8.18 5.39 5.34
N MET A 152 -7.51 5.54 6.48
CA MET A 152 -8.04 6.29 7.63
C MET A 152 -8.21 7.77 7.30
N ALA A 153 -7.25 8.38 6.59
CA ALA A 153 -7.36 9.77 6.15
C ALA A 153 -8.51 9.96 5.15
N PHE A 154 -8.64 9.06 4.18
CA PHE A 154 -9.72 9.08 3.20
C PHE A 154 -11.10 8.93 3.87
N TYR A 155 -11.28 7.94 4.74
CA TYR A 155 -12.50 7.77 5.51
C TYR A 155 -12.83 8.99 6.38
N GLY A 156 -11.84 9.53 7.10
CA GLY A 156 -12.02 10.70 7.94
C GLY A 156 -12.49 11.92 7.15
N LEU A 157 -11.86 12.20 6.01
CA LEU A 157 -12.26 13.31 5.12
C LEU A 157 -13.65 13.08 4.52
N MET A 158 -13.91 11.89 3.98
CA MET A 158 -15.22 11.56 3.39
C MET A 158 -16.35 11.68 4.41
N ASN A 159 -16.13 11.25 5.66
CA ASN A 159 -17.11 11.38 6.73
C ASN A 159 -17.42 12.86 7.04
N VAL A 160 -16.39 13.69 7.25
CA VAL A 160 -16.56 15.14 7.51
C VAL A 160 -17.34 15.82 6.37
N MET A 161 -17.12 15.39 5.13
CA MET A 161 -17.70 16.05 3.95
C MET A 161 -19.12 15.59 3.61
N ILE A 162 -19.43 14.31 3.81
CA ILE A 162 -20.78 13.77 3.59
C ILE A 162 -21.68 14.10 4.78
N GLY A 163 -21.14 14.14 6.01
CA GLY A 163 -21.86 14.61 7.21
C GLY A 163 -22.91 13.64 7.75
N GLU A 164 -22.98 12.41 7.24
CA GLU A 164 -24.12 11.52 7.49
C GLU A 164 -23.78 10.21 8.21
N ASN A 165 -22.50 9.86 8.44
CA ASN A 165 -22.21 8.55 9.04
C ASN A 165 -20.97 8.49 9.97
N PRO A 166 -21.12 8.21 11.28
CA PRO A 166 -19.97 8.02 12.16
C PRO A 166 -19.07 6.89 11.66
N PHE A 167 -17.75 7.08 11.82
CA PHE A 167 -16.77 6.04 11.50
C PHE A 167 -17.02 4.81 12.38
N MET A 168 -17.41 3.69 11.76
CA MET A 168 -17.76 2.47 12.47
C MET A 168 -16.53 1.58 12.69
N ILE A 169 -16.60 0.71 13.70
CA ILE A 169 -15.55 -0.28 13.94
C ILE A 169 -15.34 -1.22 12.73
N LEU A 170 -16.39 -1.46 11.94
CA LEU A 170 -16.30 -2.21 10.69
C LEU A 170 -15.49 -1.48 9.62
N ASP A 171 -15.56 -0.16 9.57
CA ASP A 171 -14.79 0.64 8.60
C ASP A 171 -13.29 0.57 8.92
N LEU A 172 -12.93 0.45 10.21
CA LEU A 172 -11.55 0.15 10.64
C LEU A 172 -11.11 -1.24 10.21
N PHE A 173 -11.93 -2.27 10.43
CA PHE A 173 -11.60 -3.62 10.00
C PHE A 173 -11.45 -3.71 8.49
N LEU A 174 -12.34 -3.05 7.73
CA LEU A 174 -12.26 -2.98 6.28
C LEU A 174 -10.99 -2.25 5.84
N ALA A 175 -10.66 -1.09 6.41
CA ALA A 175 -9.40 -0.39 6.12
C ALA A 175 -8.18 -1.30 6.33
N LEU A 176 -8.15 -2.06 7.43
CA LEU A 176 -7.06 -2.98 7.73
C LEU A 176 -7.02 -4.16 6.76
N THR A 177 -8.15 -4.84 6.51
CA THR A 177 -8.17 -5.99 5.61
C THR A 177 -7.85 -5.59 4.17
N THR A 178 -8.43 -4.51 3.66
CA THR A 178 -8.14 -4.01 2.32
C THR A 178 -6.66 -3.64 2.21
N SER A 179 -6.07 -2.96 3.19
CA SER A 179 -4.63 -2.64 3.19
C SER A 179 -3.74 -3.88 3.23
N ILE A 180 -4.06 -4.88 4.06
CA ILE A 180 -3.29 -6.13 4.18
C ILE A 180 -3.36 -6.93 2.88
N THR A 181 -4.57 -7.12 2.35
CA THR A 181 -4.81 -7.95 1.17
C THR A 181 -4.23 -7.30 -0.08
N SER A 182 -4.54 -6.04 -0.34
CA SER A 182 -4.01 -5.31 -1.50
C SER A 182 -2.48 -5.19 -1.46
N SER A 183 -1.88 -4.87 -0.31
CA SER A 183 -0.40 -4.82 -0.19
C SER A 183 0.25 -6.16 -0.48
N THR A 184 -0.33 -7.25 0.03
CA THR A 184 0.23 -8.57 -0.22
C THR A 184 0.06 -8.99 -1.67
N ILE A 185 -1.12 -8.78 -2.27
CA ILE A 185 -1.38 -9.20 -3.65
C ILE A 185 -0.53 -8.39 -4.63
N SER A 186 -0.40 -7.07 -4.44
CA SER A 186 0.48 -6.21 -5.25
C SER A 186 1.92 -6.73 -5.20
N MET A 187 2.43 -7.00 -4.00
CA MET A 187 3.79 -7.48 -3.83
C MET A 187 3.99 -8.91 -4.38
N LEU A 188 3.01 -9.81 -4.23
CA LEU A 188 3.04 -11.14 -4.82
C LEU A 188 3.07 -11.07 -6.35
N MET A 189 2.28 -10.19 -6.95
CA MET A 189 2.35 -9.95 -8.40
C MET A 189 3.76 -9.52 -8.80
N ALA A 190 4.33 -8.55 -8.08
CA ALA A 190 5.66 -8.05 -8.38
C ALA A 190 6.77 -9.10 -8.30
N LEU A 191 6.70 -9.97 -7.28
CA LEU A 191 7.65 -11.06 -7.10
C LEU A 191 7.51 -12.14 -8.18
N ARG A 192 6.28 -12.41 -8.64
CA ARG A 192 5.99 -13.46 -9.64
C ARG A 192 6.14 -12.99 -11.08
N SER A 193 6.00 -11.70 -11.34
CA SER A 193 6.15 -11.15 -12.69
C SER A 193 7.61 -11.09 -13.08
N GLY A 194 8.05 -11.77 -14.14
CA GLY A 194 9.47 -11.76 -14.55
C GLY A 194 10.02 -10.40 -15.05
N LYS A 195 9.18 -9.37 -15.19
CA LYS A 195 9.56 -8.04 -15.68
C LYS A 195 9.09 -6.94 -14.74
N PRO A 196 9.84 -5.82 -14.59
CA PRO A 196 9.35 -4.65 -13.88
C PRO A 196 8.17 -4.03 -14.64
N ALA A 197 7.15 -3.59 -13.91
CA ALA A 197 6.04 -2.85 -14.52
C ALA A 197 6.48 -1.42 -14.81
N ALA A 198 6.59 -1.05 -16.09
CA ALA A 198 6.74 0.34 -16.47
C ALA A 198 5.41 1.10 -16.24
N ALA A 199 5.50 2.35 -15.79
CA ALA A 199 4.33 3.23 -15.66
C ALA A 199 3.61 3.32 -17.02
N LEU A 200 2.28 3.12 -17.04
CA LEU A 200 1.41 3.10 -18.23
C LEU A 200 1.53 1.87 -19.16
N SER A 201 2.19 0.80 -18.72
CA SER A 201 2.14 -0.48 -19.44
C SER A 201 0.87 -1.28 -19.14
N HIS A 202 0.47 -2.20 -20.02
CA HIS A 202 -0.58 -3.19 -19.74
C HIS A 202 -0.31 -3.96 -18.43
N LEU A 203 0.96 -4.16 -18.09
CA LEU A 203 1.36 -4.79 -16.85
C LEU A 203 1.01 -3.90 -15.63
N ALA A 204 1.15 -2.58 -15.73
CA ALA A 204 0.73 -1.68 -14.66
C ALA A 204 -0.78 -1.77 -14.38
N LEU A 205 -1.60 -1.99 -15.41
CA LEU A 205 -3.05 -2.22 -15.24
C LEU A 205 -3.34 -3.54 -14.53
N LEU A 206 -2.58 -4.61 -14.82
CA LEU A 206 -2.71 -5.87 -14.08
C LEU A 206 -2.28 -5.70 -12.61
N TYR A 207 -1.21 -4.94 -12.36
CA TYR A 207 -0.71 -4.62 -11.03
C TYR A 207 -1.68 -3.75 -10.21
N THR A 208 -2.70 -3.14 -10.81
CA THR A 208 -3.75 -2.40 -10.09
C THR A 208 -5.04 -3.21 -9.99
N VAL A 209 -5.50 -3.79 -11.10
CA VAL A 209 -6.78 -4.51 -11.18
C VAL A 209 -6.77 -5.80 -10.34
N ILE A 210 -5.69 -6.58 -10.35
CA ILE A 210 -5.65 -7.84 -9.61
C ILE A 210 -5.61 -7.62 -8.09
N PRO A 211 -4.78 -6.72 -7.53
CA PRO A 211 -4.84 -6.40 -6.11
C PRO A 211 -6.19 -5.81 -5.68
N MET A 212 -6.81 -5.00 -6.53
CA MET A 212 -8.15 -4.46 -6.29
C MET A 212 -9.21 -5.56 -6.27
N ALA A 213 -9.30 -6.38 -7.32
CA ALA A 213 -10.28 -7.48 -7.37
C ALA A 213 -10.06 -8.50 -6.24
N GLY A 214 -8.80 -8.86 -5.97
CA GLY A 214 -8.47 -9.81 -4.91
C GLY A 214 -8.73 -9.28 -3.50
N SER A 215 -8.51 -7.99 -3.25
CA SER A 215 -8.89 -7.37 -1.97
C SER A 215 -10.41 -7.32 -1.80
N ILE A 216 -11.16 -6.90 -2.83
CA ILE A 216 -12.64 -6.92 -2.81
C ILE A 216 -13.16 -8.32 -2.45
N ILE A 217 -12.64 -9.38 -3.10
CA ILE A 217 -13.07 -10.76 -2.84
C ILE A 217 -12.80 -11.16 -1.38
N LEU A 218 -11.63 -10.80 -0.85
CA LEU A 218 -11.26 -11.12 0.54
C LEU A 218 -11.98 -10.22 1.57
N ASP A 219 -12.46 -9.05 1.16
CA ASP A 219 -13.21 -8.13 1.99
C ASP A 219 -14.73 -8.42 1.99
N LEU A 220 -15.21 -9.32 1.12
CA LEU A 220 -16.63 -9.70 1.01
C LEU A 220 -17.31 -10.00 2.36
N PRO A 221 -16.71 -10.76 3.30
CA PRO A 221 -17.37 -11.02 4.59
C PRO A 221 -17.69 -9.72 5.36
N ILE A 222 -16.75 -8.76 5.37
CA ILE A 222 -16.93 -7.48 6.05
C ILE A 222 -17.94 -6.61 5.29
N LEU A 223 -17.87 -6.61 3.95
CA LEU A 223 -18.81 -5.86 3.10
C LEU A 223 -20.25 -6.35 3.23
N ILE A 224 -20.46 -7.67 3.31
CA ILE A 224 -21.77 -8.27 3.55
C ILE A 224 -22.30 -7.80 4.91
N ILE A 225 -21.50 -7.88 5.98
CA ILE A 225 -21.92 -7.43 7.32
C ILE A 225 -22.21 -5.93 7.32
N ARG A 226 -21.38 -5.12 6.65
CA ARG A 226 -21.59 -3.68 6.52
C ARG A 226 -22.90 -3.34 5.79
N SER A 227 -23.33 -4.17 4.85
CA SER A 227 -24.60 -4.01 4.14
C SER A 227 -25.84 -4.33 4.99
N LEU A 228 -25.66 -5.13 6.05
CA LEU A 228 -26.70 -5.50 7.02
C LEU A 228 -26.76 -4.43 8.12
N GLY A 229 -27.45 -3.31 7.84
CA GLY A 229 -27.40 -2.08 8.64
C GLY A 229 -27.56 -2.24 10.16
N THR A 230 -28.38 -3.18 10.64
CA THR A 230 -28.55 -3.44 12.08
C THR A 230 -27.31 -4.09 12.72
N LEU A 231 -26.67 -5.04 12.03
CA LEU A 231 -25.41 -5.64 12.47
C LEU A 231 -24.23 -4.67 12.34
N ALA A 232 -24.30 -3.74 11.39
CA ALA A 232 -23.25 -2.76 11.17
C ALA A 232 -23.18 -1.71 12.29
N ALA A 233 -24.33 -1.22 12.75
CA ALA A 233 -24.41 -0.19 13.76
C ALA A 233 -24.03 -0.68 15.18
N ALA A 234 -24.39 -1.92 15.51
CA ALA A 234 -24.11 -2.51 16.82
C ALA A 234 -23.74 -4.00 16.68
N PRO A 235 -22.50 -4.31 16.21
CA PRO A 235 -22.08 -5.69 16.03
C PRO A 235 -22.02 -6.40 17.40
N PRO A 236 -22.67 -7.56 17.55
CA PRO A 236 -22.64 -8.29 18.80
C PRO A 236 -21.23 -8.83 19.10
N LEU A 237 -20.92 -9.06 20.38
CA LEU A 237 -19.60 -9.53 20.83
C LEU A 237 -19.11 -10.80 20.13
N TRP A 238 -20.03 -11.75 19.86
CA TRP A 238 -19.70 -12.99 19.15
C TRP A 238 -19.26 -12.75 17.69
N LEU A 239 -19.65 -11.62 17.09
CA LEU A 239 -19.25 -11.21 15.74
C LEU A 239 -17.97 -10.37 15.75
N LEU A 240 -17.76 -9.55 16.79
CA LEU A 240 -16.56 -8.72 16.92
C LEU A 240 -15.27 -9.54 17.04
N ALA A 241 -15.29 -10.62 17.82
CA ALA A 241 -14.11 -11.49 18.00
C ALA A 241 -13.58 -12.08 16.68
N PRO A 242 -14.39 -12.75 15.84
CA PRO A 242 -13.92 -13.25 14.55
C PRO A 242 -13.56 -12.12 13.58
N LEU A 243 -14.27 -10.99 13.60
CA LEU A 243 -13.92 -9.83 12.78
C LEU A 243 -12.55 -9.23 13.13
N ALA A 244 -12.20 -9.17 14.42
CA ALA A 244 -10.88 -8.72 14.86
C ALA A 244 -9.77 -9.74 14.52
N ALA A 245 -10.07 -11.04 14.61
CA ALA A 245 -9.14 -12.11 14.26
C ALA A 245 -8.90 -12.22 12.75
N TYR A 246 -9.85 -11.78 11.92
CA TYR A 246 -9.82 -11.94 10.47
C TYR A 246 -8.65 -11.21 9.77
N PRO A 247 -8.42 -9.89 9.97
CA PRO A 247 -7.26 -9.19 9.41
C PRO A 247 -5.93 -9.82 9.84
N LEU A 248 -5.81 -10.25 11.10
CA LEU A 248 -4.61 -10.89 11.62
C LEU A 248 -4.35 -12.24 10.94
N SER A 249 -5.40 -13.05 10.80
CA SER A 249 -5.33 -14.36 10.14
C SER A 249 -4.94 -14.21 8.67
N LEU A 250 -5.56 -13.25 7.96
CA LEU A 250 -5.20 -12.90 6.59
C LEU A 250 -3.73 -12.47 6.51
N LEU A 251 -3.27 -11.57 7.38
CA LEU A 251 -1.88 -11.14 7.41
C LEU A 251 -0.93 -12.32 7.58
N LEU A 252 -1.20 -13.22 8.53
CA LEU A 252 -0.33 -14.38 8.76
C LEU A 252 -0.29 -15.34 7.57
N ILE A 253 -1.44 -15.64 6.95
CA ILE A 253 -1.54 -16.53 5.79
C ILE A 253 -0.85 -15.91 4.57
N LEU A 254 -1.17 -14.66 4.27
CA LEU A 254 -0.69 -13.95 3.09
C LEU A 254 0.81 -13.60 3.20
N ARG A 255 1.27 -13.20 4.38
CA ARG A 255 2.70 -12.99 4.66
C ARG A 255 3.50 -14.26 4.42
N ARG A 256 3.03 -15.44 4.86
CA ARG A 256 3.71 -16.72 4.56
C ARG A 256 3.89 -16.94 3.05
N ARG A 257 2.92 -16.54 2.21
CA ARG A 257 3.03 -16.64 0.75
C ARG A 257 4.12 -15.72 0.20
N ILE A 258 4.26 -14.50 0.72
CA ILE A 258 5.35 -13.59 0.36
C ILE A 258 6.71 -14.17 0.73
N LEU A 259 6.84 -14.71 1.95
CA LEU A 259 8.10 -15.27 2.41
C LEU A 259 8.50 -16.50 1.57
N SER A 260 7.55 -17.37 1.23
CA SER A 260 7.81 -18.48 0.29
C SER A 260 8.15 -17.99 -1.12
N ALA A 261 7.48 -16.96 -1.63
CA ALA A 261 7.80 -16.37 -2.93
C ALA A 261 9.21 -15.73 -2.96
N SER A 262 9.71 -15.26 -1.81
CA SER A 262 11.05 -14.68 -1.71
C SER A 262 12.17 -15.68 -2.00
N GLU A 263 11.99 -16.95 -1.63
CA GLU A 263 12.99 -18.00 -1.85
C GLU A 263 13.14 -18.29 -3.36
N ASN A 264 12.02 -18.46 -4.05
CA ASN A 264 12.00 -18.66 -5.50
C ASN A 264 12.58 -17.43 -6.24
N PHE A 265 12.27 -16.23 -5.75
CA PHE A 265 12.77 -15.00 -6.35
C PHE A 265 14.27 -14.79 -6.12
N ALA A 266 14.81 -15.18 -4.95
CA ALA A 266 16.25 -15.19 -4.70
C ALA A 266 17.00 -16.12 -5.66
N TYR A 267 16.45 -17.32 -5.91
CA TYR A 267 17.01 -18.26 -6.86
C TYR A 267 17.04 -17.69 -8.29
N ALA A 268 15.94 -17.06 -8.73
CA ALA A 268 15.87 -16.43 -10.03
C ALA A 268 16.88 -15.28 -10.19
N LEU A 269 17.09 -14.47 -9.14
CA LEU A 269 18.12 -13.42 -9.14
C LEU A 269 19.53 -14.00 -9.23
N GLY A 270 19.83 -15.07 -8.48
CA GLY A 270 21.14 -15.73 -8.50
C GLY A 270 21.51 -16.32 -9.86
N ASN A 271 20.53 -16.78 -10.64
CA ASN A 271 20.76 -17.32 -11.99
C ASN A 271 20.82 -16.24 -13.10
N SER A 272 20.59 -14.97 -12.75
CA SER A 272 20.58 -13.85 -13.71
C SER A 272 21.85 -12.98 -13.67
N ILE A 273 22.76 -13.27 -12.73
CA ILE A 273 24.08 -12.66 -12.56
C ILE A 273 25.11 -13.60 -13.16
#